data_AF-A0A7N0ZSA8-F1
#
_entry.id   AF-A0A7N0ZSA8-F1
#
_cell.length_a   1.000
_cell.length_b   1.000
_cell.length_c   1.000
_cell.angle_alpha   90.00
_cell.angle_beta   90.00
_cell.angle_gamma   90.00
#
_symmetry.space_group_name_H-M   'P 1'
#
loop_
_entity.id
_entity.type
_entity.pdbx_description
1 polymer ?
#
loop_
_entity_poly.entity_id
_entity_poly.type
_entity_poly.pdbx_seq_one_letter_code
_entity_poly.pdbx_strand_id
1 'polypeptide(L)'
;MAEMDVEAVSAVQQHDVGSILSGPDRDFLVRNDGSQVKIDSLKGKKIGLYFSASWCGPCRNFTPKLVKVYNEVSCKGDFEIIFISGDSDAESFDGYFLKMPWLGIPFADSKARDNLNSLFKVEGIPHLVILDEEGKVVSVDGRRIIDEYGVLAYPLTAEWIKELDEEEEEAKKEQSLKSLLVSPSRDFVVANDGRKIPIAEIEGRLVGLYFSLSSNDDDSAQFTPKLVDFYGKIMAKGENFEVIELPLDNEDDLDEEYREALKTRPWYTLPIGDRSCQDLADFFEVCTLPTLVIIGQDGKTQNYNVAEAIEEHGILAYPFTPEKFAELEAIEKAKLDALTLESVLISGDLDFVIGKGGIKVPVSDLVGKTILLSFSAHWCPPCQTFLPKLIEAYTKIKAKNEAFEVIFISSDRDQSSFDEYYAQMPWLALPFGDLRDASISRKFKVRGIPMLVAIGPTGKTITTEARELITVHGADAFPFTQEHIEEIKAELEEMAKGRPATNEEPKMEDSVPEVWVCEDGVCRKA
;
A
#
# COMPACT_ATOMS: atom_id res chain seq x y z
N MET A 1 9.43 9.43 -11.09
CA MET A 1 9.48 8.17 -10.31
C MET A 1 9.68 7.04 -11.28
N ALA A 2 10.62 6.14 -10.96
CA ALA A 2 11.21 5.19 -11.91
C ALA A 2 10.16 4.42 -12.70
N GLU A 3 10.20 4.57 -14.04
CA GLU A 3 9.85 3.47 -14.94
C GLU A 3 10.75 2.30 -14.54
N MET A 4 10.26 1.46 -13.63
CA MET A 4 10.84 0.16 -13.41
C MET A 4 10.53 -0.65 -14.65
N ASP A 5 11.57 -0.86 -15.46
CA ASP A 5 11.58 -1.76 -16.61
C ASP A 5 10.74 -3.02 -16.34
N VAL A 6 9.53 -3.04 -16.91
CA VAL A 6 8.62 -4.20 -16.93
C VAL A 6 9.26 -5.39 -17.65
N GLU A 7 10.35 -5.18 -18.37
CA GLU A 7 11.11 -6.24 -19.05
C GLU A 7 11.92 -7.15 -18.10
N ALA A 8 12.14 -6.77 -16.83
CA ALA A 8 13.08 -7.48 -15.94
C ALA A 8 12.51 -8.62 -15.08
N VAL A 9 11.20 -8.90 -15.10
CA VAL A 9 10.60 -10.07 -14.40
C VAL A 9 10.30 -11.24 -15.35
N SER A 10 10.60 -11.09 -16.65
CA SER A 10 10.47 -12.16 -17.66
C SER A 10 11.52 -13.27 -17.58
N ALA A 11 12.36 -13.28 -16.53
CA ALA A 11 13.22 -14.43 -16.25
C ALA A 11 12.34 -15.63 -15.91
N VAL A 12 12.07 -16.45 -16.94
CA VAL A 12 11.25 -17.67 -16.95
C VAL A 12 11.52 -18.53 -15.71
N GLN A 13 10.82 -18.25 -14.62
CA GLN A 13 10.90 -19.03 -13.40
C GLN A 13 9.90 -20.18 -13.56
N GLN A 14 10.44 -21.32 -14.00
CA GLN A 14 9.69 -22.55 -14.09
C GLN A 14 9.69 -23.21 -12.72
N HIS A 15 8.50 -23.46 -12.19
CA HIS A 15 8.32 -24.14 -10.92
C HIS A 15 7.73 -25.52 -11.14
N ASP A 16 8.21 -26.51 -10.38
CA ASP A 16 7.47 -27.75 -10.26
C ASP A 16 6.25 -27.52 -9.35
N VAL A 17 5.07 -27.42 -9.97
CA VAL A 17 3.77 -27.23 -9.28
C VAL A 17 3.58 -28.25 -8.16
N GLY A 18 4.02 -29.50 -8.37
CA GLY A 18 3.96 -30.53 -7.35
C GLY A 18 4.75 -30.14 -6.10
N SER A 19 6.01 -29.77 -6.31
CA SER A 19 6.93 -29.37 -5.23
C SER A 19 6.47 -28.13 -4.48
N ILE A 20 6.05 -27.05 -5.17
CA ILE A 20 5.67 -25.79 -4.50
C ILE A 20 4.35 -25.89 -3.73
N LEU A 21 3.44 -26.77 -4.16
CA LEU A 21 2.16 -26.98 -3.49
C LEU A 21 2.22 -28.08 -2.44
N SER A 22 3.27 -28.89 -2.39
CA SER A 22 3.44 -29.97 -1.41
C SER A 22 4.10 -29.49 -0.11
N GLY A 23 3.78 -30.15 0.99
CA GLY A 23 4.52 -30.04 2.25
C GLY A 23 5.34 -31.31 2.51
N PRO A 24 6.28 -31.31 3.48
CA PRO A 24 7.09 -32.49 3.83
C PRO A 24 6.26 -33.77 4.03
N ASP A 25 5.05 -33.61 4.60
CA ASP A 25 4.10 -34.70 4.86
C ASP A 25 2.71 -34.46 4.22
N ARG A 26 2.61 -33.58 3.20
CA ARG A 26 1.32 -33.23 2.56
C ARG A 26 1.39 -33.32 1.04
N ASP A 27 0.62 -34.26 0.48
CA ASP A 27 0.43 -34.45 -0.97
C ASP A 27 -0.98 -34.04 -1.47
N PHE A 28 -1.77 -33.34 -0.64
CA PHE A 28 -3.15 -32.99 -0.94
C PHE A 28 -3.47 -31.51 -0.69
N LEU A 29 -4.51 -31.03 -1.36
CA LEU A 29 -5.18 -29.74 -1.17
C LEU A 29 -6.61 -29.99 -0.67
N VAL A 30 -7.28 -28.95 -0.17
CA VAL A 30 -8.66 -29.06 0.32
C VAL A 30 -9.64 -28.33 -0.58
N ARG A 31 -10.86 -28.87 -0.70
CA ARG A 31 -12.03 -28.16 -1.19
C ARG A 31 -12.75 -27.44 -0.05
N ASN A 32 -13.66 -26.55 -0.42
CA ASN A 32 -14.51 -25.82 0.50
C ASN A 32 -15.46 -26.70 1.35
N ASP A 33 -15.66 -27.96 0.96
CA ASP A 33 -16.41 -28.97 1.72
C ASP A 33 -15.49 -29.83 2.62
N GLY A 34 -14.19 -29.50 2.69
CA GLY A 34 -13.16 -30.22 3.44
C GLY A 34 -12.63 -31.48 2.75
N SER A 35 -13.13 -31.84 1.56
CA SER A 35 -12.63 -32.99 0.83
C SER A 35 -11.19 -32.76 0.33
N GLN A 36 -10.40 -33.83 0.35
CA GLN A 36 -8.99 -33.77 -0.04
C GLN A 36 -8.82 -34.14 -1.52
N VAL A 37 -7.97 -33.38 -2.21
CA VAL A 37 -7.63 -33.57 -3.62
C VAL A 37 -6.12 -33.71 -3.74
N LYS A 38 -5.64 -34.79 -4.36
CA LYS A 38 -4.20 -35.03 -4.55
C LYS A 38 -3.60 -33.98 -5.48
N ILE A 39 -2.44 -33.44 -5.11
CA ILE A 39 -1.71 -32.45 -5.90
C ILE A 39 -1.34 -33.01 -7.28
N ASP A 40 -1.04 -34.31 -7.36
CA ASP A 40 -0.76 -34.99 -8.64
C ASP A 40 -1.89 -34.87 -9.69
N SER A 41 -3.14 -34.66 -9.25
CA SER A 41 -4.27 -34.46 -10.16
C SER A 41 -4.25 -33.12 -10.90
N LEU A 42 -3.34 -32.22 -10.49
CA LEU A 42 -3.14 -30.90 -11.08
C LEU A 42 -2.08 -30.87 -12.18
N LYS A 43 -1.35 -31.98 -12.39
CA LYS A 43 -0.33 -32.05 -13.44
C LYS A 43 -0.94 -31.77 -14.82
N GLY A 44 -0.33 -30.83 -15.56
CA GLY A 44 -0.79 -30.41 -16.88
C GLY A 44 -2.02 -29.52 -16.87
N LYS A 45 -2.41 -28.96 -15.72
CA LYS A 45 -3.40 -27.87 -15.63
C LYS A 45 -2.67 -26.54 -15.46
N LYS A 46 -3.26 -25.49 -16.01
CA LYS A 46 -2.94 -24.11 -15.66
C LYS A 46 -3.40 -23.83 -14.23
N ILE A 47 -2.59 -23.12 -13.46
CA ILE A 47 -2.84 -22.89 -12.03
C ILE A 47 -2.89 -21.40 -11.73
N GLY A 48 -3.98 -20.96 -11.09
CA GLY A 48 -4.07 -19.63 -10.48
C GLY A 48 -3.77 -19.68 -8.98
N LEU A 49 -2.65 -19.13 -8.53
CA LEU A 49 -2.35 -18.99 -7.10
C LEU A 49 -2.98 -17.70 -6.57
N TYR A 50 -4.07 -17.85 -5.81
CA TYR A 50 -4.86 -16.73 -5.32
C TYR A 50 -4.58 -16.42 -3.85
N PHE A 51 -3.82 -15.35 -3.61
CA PHE A 51 -3.49 -14.83 -2.29
C PHE A 51 -4.55 -13.83 -1.85
N SER A 52 -5.26 -14.14 -0.76
CA SER A 52 -6.42 -13.36 -0.33
C SER A 52 -6.77 -13.60 1.14
N ALA A 53 -7.58 -12.75 1.73
CA ALA A 53 -8.01 -12.87 3.12
C ALA A 53 -9.40 -12.28 3.37
N SER A 54 -10.11 -12.83 4.35
CA SER A 54 -11.48 -12.45 4.68
C SER A 54 -11.60 -11.00 5.19
N TRP A 55 -10.59 -10.53 5.92
CA TRP A 55 -10.53 -9.19 6.52
C TRP A 55 -10.25 -8.09 5.48
N CYS A 56 -9.69 -8.44 4.32
CA CYS A 56 -9.32 -7.48 3.29
C CYS A 56 -10.54 -7.06 2.43
N GLY A 57 -10.86 -5.76 2.42
CA GLY A 57 -11.96 -5.19 1.63
C GLY A 57 -11.85 -5.46 0.12
N PRO A 58 -10.73 -5.05 -0.51
CA PRO A 58 -10.47 -5.35 -1.93
C PRO A 58 -10.57 -6.85 -2.28
N CYS A 59 -10.09 -7.74 -1.40
CA CYS A 59 -10.23 -9.20 -1.58
C CYS A 59 -11.69 -9.64 -1.66
N ARG A 60 -12.56 -9.12 -0.78
CA ARG A 60 -13.99 -9.42 -0.78
C ARG A 60 -14.71 -8.92 -2.04
N ASN A 61 -14.21 -7.84 -2.65
CA ASN A 61 -14.75 -7.31 -3.90
C ASN A 61 -14.29 -8.10 -5.14
N PHE A 62 -13.04 -8.58 -5.13
CA PHE A 62 -12.46 -9.32 -6.25
C PHE A 62 -12.93 -10.79 -6.32
N THR A 63 -13.04 -11.47 -5.18
CA THR A 63 -13.43 -12.91 -5.15
C THR A 63 -14.70 -13.22 -5.96
N PRO A 64 -15.82 -12.48 -5.85
CA PRO A 64 -17.00 -12.73 -6.67
C PRO A 64 -16.76 -12.65 -8.19
N LYS A 65 -15.90 -11.72 -8.64
CA LYS A 65 -15.52 -11.60 -10.05
C LYS A 65 -14.74 -12.83 -10.49
N LEU A 66 -13.74 -13.24 -9.70
CA LEU A 66 -12.93 -14.43 -9.98
C LEU A 66 -13.77 -15.72 -9.98
N VAL A 67 -14.75 -15.85 -9.06
CA VAL A 67 -15.71 -16.97 -9.03
C VAL A 67 -16.52 -17.04 -10.33
N LYS A 68 -16.99 -15.90 -10.84
CA LYS A 68 -17.73 -15.86 -12.11
C LYS A 68 -16.87 -16.38 -13.25
N VAL A 69 -15.64 -15.89 -13.39
CA VAL A 69 -14.72 -16.35 -14.44
C VAL A 69 -14.43 -17.84 -14.30
N TYR A 70 -14.07 -18.29 -13.10
CA TYR A 70 -13.77 -19.69 -12.81
C TYR A 70 -14.92 -20.62 -13.18
N ASN A 71 -16.16 -20.28 -12.83
CA ASN A 71 -17.33 -21.11 -13.15
C ASN A 71 -17.56 -21.23 -14.67
N GLU A 72 -17.25 -20.20 -15.44
CA GLU A 72 -17.39 -20.22 -16.90
C GLU A 72 -16.28 -21.05 -17.57
N VAL A 73 -15.05 -21.04 -17.04
CA VAL A 73 -13.90 -21.74 -17.65
C VAL A 73 -13.67 -23.16 -17.11
N SER A 74 -14.07 -23.46 -15.87
CA SER A 74 -13.82 -24.75 -15.20
C SER A 74 -14.42 -25.95 -15.93
N CYS A 75 -15.45 -25.75 -16.76
CA CYS A 75 -16.05 -26.79 -17.58
C CYS A 75 -15.08 -27.40 -18.62
N LYS A 76 -13.99 -26.69 -18.95
CA LYS A 76 -12.93 -27.15 -19.87
C LYS A 76 -11.94 -28.09 -19.19
N GLY A 77 -11.82 -28.01 -17.86
CA GLY A 77 -11.02 -28.94 -17.05
C GLY A 77 -9.50 -28.73 -17.09
N ASP A 78 -9.02 -27.66 -17.71
CA ASP A 78 -7.58 -27.35 -17.88
C ASP A 78 -7.07 -26.23 -16.96
N PHE A 79 -7.95 -25.58 -16.18
CA PHE A 79 -7.59 -24.51 -15.24
C PHE A 79 -8.12 -24.82 -13.83
N GLU A 80 -7.29 -24.57 -12.81
CA GLU A 80 -7.66 -24.71 -11.39
C GLU A 80 -7.08 -23.55 -10.57
N ILE A 81 -7.78 -23.11 -9.53
CA ILE A 81 -7.31 -22.05 -8.63
C ILE A 81 -6.94 -22.66 -7.27
N ILE A 82 -5.82 -22.21 -6.72
CA ILE A 82 -5.37 -22.58 -5.37
C ILE A 82 -5.45 -21.34 -4.49
N PHE A 83 -6.30 -21.38 -3.49
CA PHE A 83 -6.43 -20.34 -2.48
C PHE A 83 -5.30 -20.45 -1.45
N ILE A 84 -4.59 -19.33 -1.25
CA ILE A 84 -3.58 -19.12 -0.22
C ILE A 84 -4.11 -18.04 0.72
N SER A 85 -4.58 -18.48 1.89
CA SER A 85 -5.20 -17.58 2.86
C SER A 85 -4.17 -16.76 3.65
N GLY A 86 -4.44 -15.46 3.77
CA GLY A 86 -3.80 -14.55 4.72
C GLY A 86 -4.60 -14.32 6.01
N ASP A 87 -5.57 -15.19 6.33
CA ASP A 87 -6.33 -15.12 7.57
C ASP A 87 -5.50 -15.59 8.77
N SER A 88 -5.81 -15.05 9.95
CA SER A 88 -5.12 -15.34 11.21
C SER A 88 -5.72 -16.52 11.98
N ASP A 89 -6.94 -16.93 11.65
CA ASP A 89 -7.69 -17.97 12.36
C ASP A 89 -8.51 -18.84 11.38
N ALA A 90 -8.80 -20.07 11.83
CA ALA A 90 -9.47 -21.08 11.01
C ALA A 90 -10.94 -20.73 10.72
N GLU A 91 -11.63 -20.04 11.64
CA GLU A 91 -13.04 -19.66 11.45
C GLU A 91 -13.19 -18.65 10.32
N SER A 92 -12.33 -17.64 10.28
CA SER A 92 -12.25 -16.65 9.21
C SER A 92 -11.89 -17.29 7.87
N PHE A 93 -10.94 -18.22 7.87
CA PHE A 93 -10.57 -19.02 6.70
C PHE A 93 -11.77 -19.81 6.16
N ASP A 94 -12.40 -20.64 7.00
CA ASP A 94 -13.51 -21.50 6.60
C ASP A 94 -14.69 -20.67 6.10
N GLY A 95 -15.07 -19.62 6.83
CA GLY A 95 -16.18 -18.73 6.47
C GLY A 95 -15.99 -18.04 5.12
N TYR A 96 -14.75 -17.72 4.76
CA TYR A 96 -14.43 -17.11 3.46
C TYR A 96 -14.29 -18.14 2.34
N PHE A 97 -13.58 -19.24 2.61
CA PHE A 97 -13.32 -20.31 1.65
C PHE A 97 -14.59 -21.05 1.23
N LEU A 98 -15.62 -21.12 2.09
CA LEU A 98 -16.96 -21.64 1.76
C LEU A 98 -17.59 -20.98 0.53
N LYS A 99 -17.19 -19.75 0.19
CA LYS A 99 -17.72 -19.00 -0.96
C LYS A 99 -16.96 -19.28 -2.27
N MET A 100 -15.90 -20.08 -2.22
CA MET A 100 -14.98 -20.32 -3.32
C MET A 100 -15.14 -21.73 -3.89
N PRO A 101 -15.27 -21.92 -5.21
CA PRO A 101 -15.50 -23.23 -5.84
C PRO A 101 -14.22 -24.04 -6.11
N TRP A 102 -13.05 -23.49 -5.78
CA TRP A 102 -11.73 -24.02 -6.12
C TRP A 102 -11.01 -24.66 -4.92
N LEU A 103 -9.74 -25.01 -5.08
CA LEU A 103 -8.92 -25.67 -4.06
C LEU A 103 -8.21 -24.67 -3.14
N GLY A 104 -7.75 -25.11 -1.97
CA GLY A 104 -6.99 -24.28 -1.05
C GLY A 104 -5.86 -25.05 -0.37
N ILE A 105 -4.81 -24.31 0.02
CA ILE A 105 -3.81 -24.82 0.97
C ILE A 105 -4.51 -24.97 2.33
N PRO A 106 -4.44 -26.13 3.00
CA PRO A 106 -5.04 -26.29 4.32
C PRO A 106 -4.57 -25.22 5.30
N PHE A 107 -5.49 -24.63 6.07
CA PHE A 107 -5.15 -23.54 6.99
C PHE A 107 -4.03 -23.91 7.98
N ALA A 108 -4.02 -25.17 8.44
CA ALA A 108 -3.02 -25.72 9.34
C ALA A 108 -1.59 -25.74 8.76
N ASP A 109 -1.42 -25.68 7.44
CA ASP A 109 -0.12 -25.64 6.78
C ASP A 109 0.33 -24.18 6.56
N SER A 110 0.57 -23.46 7.66
CA SER A 110 1.05 -22.06 7.59
C SER A 110 2.39 -21.95 6.89
N LYS A 111 3.28 -22.93 7.05
CA LYS A 111 4.62 -22.93 6.44
C LYS A 111 4.53 -22.95 4.91
N ALA A 112 3.65 -23.75 4.31
CA ALA A 112 3.46 -23.73 2.86
C ALA A 112 2.90 -22.38 2.38
N ARG A 113 1.96 -21.77 3.14
CA ARG A 113 1.41 -20.44 2.81
C ARG A 113 2.50 -19.35 2.87
N ASP A 114 3.31 -19.34 3.92
CA ASP A 114 4.41 -18.38 4.10
C ASP A 114 5.50 -18.54 3.03
N ASN A 115 5.82 -19.80 2.68
CA ASN A 115 6.76 -20.10 1.60
C ASN A 115 6.25 -19.59 0.25
N LEU A 116 4.96 -19.80 -0.08
CA LEU A 116 4.36 -19.31 -1.32
C LEU A 116 4.33 -17.78 -1.36
N ASN A 117 3.96 -17.11 -0.26
CA ASN A 117 4.03 -15.65 -0.16
C ASN A 117 5.43 -15.12 -0.43
N SER A 118 6.45 -15.75 0.17
CA SER A 118 7.86 -15.36 0.00
C SER A 118 8.38 -15.65 -1.41
N LEU A 119 8.01 -16.81 -1.98
CA LEU A 119 8.47 -17.25 -3.30
C LEU A 119 8.00 -16.31 -4.41
N PHE A 120 6.74 -15.88 -4.34
CA PHE A 120 6.13 -14.98 -5.31
C PHE A 120 6.20 -13.50 -4.91
N LYS A 121 6.93 -13.18 -3.83
CA LYS A 121 7.15 -11.80 -3.34
C LYS A 121 5.84 -11.01 -3.20
N VAL A 122 4.85 -11.60 -2.56
CA VAL A 122 3.53 -10.98 -2.41
C VAL A 122 3.61 -9.83 -1.40
N GLU A 123 3.51 -8.60 -1.87
CA GLU A 123 3.56 -7.38 -1.04
C GLU A 123 2.17 -6.87 -0.62
N GLY A 124 1.10 -7.30 -1.31
CA GLY A 124 -0.28 -6.91 -1.03
C GLY A 124 -1.29 -7.93 -1.54
N ILE A 125 -2.52 -7.87 -1.02
CA ILE A 125 -3.63 -8.75 -1.42
C ILE A 125 -4.89 -7.92 -1.77
N PRO A 126 -5.73 -8.34 -2.73
CA PRO A 126 -5.68 -9.62 -3.45
C PRO A 126 -4.55 -9.68 -4.48
N HIS A 127 -3.92 -10.85 -4.60
CA HIS A 127 -2.87 -11.11 -5.60
C HIS A 127 -3.14 -12.44 -6.29
N LEU A 128 -2.97 -12.51 -7.61
CA LEU A 128 -3.25 -13.71 -8.40
C LEU A 128 -2.09 -13.97 -9.36
N VAL A 129 -1.35 -15.05 -9.13
CA VAL A 129 -0.28 -15.50 -10.02
C VAL A 129 -0.82 -16.60 -10.93
N ILE A 130 -0.55 -16.51 -12.23
CA ILE A 130 -0.97 -17.48 -13.24
C ILE A 130 0.25 -18.30 -13.68
N LEU A 131 0.13 -19.62 -13.56
CA LEU A 131 1.09 -20.60 -14.05
C LEU A 131 0.50 -21.39 -15.22
N ASP A 132 1.31 -21.70 -16.22
CA ASP A 132 0.94 -22.62 -17.31
C ASP A 132 0.99 -24.10 -16.87
N GLU A 133 0.69 -24.99 -17.82
CA GLU A 133 0.66 -26.44 -17.63
C GLU A 133 2.01 -27.03 -17.19
N GLU A 134 3.11 -26.36 -17.52
CA GLU A 134 4.49 -26.74 -17.17
C GLU A 134 4.99 -26.05 -15.88
N GLY A 135 4.15 -25.23 -15.24
CA GLY A 135 4.44 -24.52 -14.01
C GLY A 135 5.30 -23.27 -14.19
N LYS A 136 5.41 -22.74 -15.41
CA LYS A 136 6.06 -21.47 -15.67
C LYS A 136 5.10 -20.32 -15.35
N VAL A 137 5.64 -19.28 -14.73
CA VAL A 137 4.89 -18.05 -14.46
C VAL A 137 4.56 -17.34 -15.77
N VAL A 138 3.27 -17.21 -16.04
CA VAL A 138 2.72 -16.51 -17.20
C VAL A 138 2.42 -15.06 -16.85
N SER A 139 1.87 -14.83 -15.66
CA SER A 139 1.63 -13.48 -15.14
C SER A 139 1.66 -13.50 -13.62
N VAL A 140 2.28 -12.47 -13.03
CA VAL A 140 2.18 -12.18 -11.59
C VAL A 140 1.05 -11.21 -11.27
N ASP A 141 0.43 -10.62 -12.30
CA ASP A 141 -0.64 -9.64 -12.19
C ASP A 141 -1.96 -10.18 -12.79
N GLY A 142 -2.27 -11.44 -12.47
CA GLY A 142 -3.52 -12.06 -12.89
C GLY A 142 -4.76 -11.36 -12.33
N ARG A 143 -4.62 -10.59 -11.24
CA ARG A 143 -5.71 -9.81 -10.66
C ARG A 143 -6.22 -8.78 -11.66
N ARG A 144 -5.32 -7.94 -12.21
CA ARG A 144 -5.65 -6.92 -13.21
C ARG A 144 -6.32 -7.55 -14.43
N ILE A 145 -5.69 -8.59 -14.98
CA ILE A 145 -6.20 -9.33 -16.16
C ILE A 145 -7.65 -9.79 -15.97
N ILE A 146 -7.98 -10.33 -14.80
CA ILE A 146 -9.34 -10.79 -14.49
C ILE A 146 -10.30 -9.63 -14.23
N ASP A 147 -9.84 -8.55 -13.60
CA ASP A 147 -10.67 -7.36 -13.37
C ASP A 147 -11.07 -6.68 -14.69
N GLU A 148 -10.15 -6.63 -15.67
CA GLU A 148 -10.35 -5.95 -16.95
C GLU A 148 -11.07 -6.82 -18.00
N TYR A 149 -10.57 -8.04 -18.22
CA TYR A 149 -11.03 -8.89 -19.33
C TYR A 149 -12.04 -9.95 -18.88
N GLY A 150 -12.12 -10.24 -17.58
CA GLY A 150 -13.00 -11.27 -17.03
C GLY A 150 -12.79 -12.62 -17.71
N VAL A 151 -13.83 -13.14 -18.36
CA VAL A 151 -13.81 -14.44 -19.05
C VAL A 151 -13.00 -14.40 -20.35
N LEU A 152 -12.87 -13.21 -20.97
CA LEU A 152 -12.10 -13.01 -22.20
C LEU A 152 -10.58 -13.15 -21.96
N ALA A 153 -10.14 -13.12 -20.71
CA ALA A 153 -8.76 -13.42 -20.34
C ALA A 153 -8.37 -14.88 -20.66
N TYR A 154 -9.33 -15.80 -20.75
CA TYR A 154 -9.06 -17.18 -21.13
C TYR A 154 -8.66 -17.26 -22.62
N PRO A 155 -7.56 -17.94 -22.99
CA PRO A 155 -6.99 -19.14 -22.35
C PRO A 155 -5.91 -18.94 -21.29
N LEU A 156 -5.61 -17.71 -20.86
CA LEU A 156 -4.56 -17.42 -19.87
C LEU A 156 -3.18 -17.99 -20.28
N THR A 157 -2.89 -18.03 -21.58
CA THR A 157 -1.57 -18.40 -22.10
C THR A 157 -0.66 -17.17 -22.15
N ALA A 158 0.66 -17.40 -22.19
CA ALA A 158 1.63 -16.32 -22.29
C ALA A 158 1.45 -15.49 -23.57
N GLU A 159 1.14 -16.14 -24.69
CA GLU A 159 0.88 -15.48 -25.95
C GLU A 159 -0.38 -14.63 -25.88
N TRP A 160 -1.46 -15.15 -25.29
CA TRP A 160 -2.72 -14.41 -25.19
C TRP A 160 -2.64 -13.22 -24.25
N ILE A 161 -2.01 -13.40 -23.09
CA ILE A 161 -1.80 -12.29 -22.14
C ILE A 161 -0.92 -11.22 -22.79
N LYS A 162 0.13 -11.62 -23.52
CA LYS A 162 0.97 -10.69 -24.29
C LYS A 162 0.19 -9.97 -25.39
N GLU A 163 -0.73 -10.64 -26.08
CA GLU A 163 -1.62 -10.01 -27.07
C GLU A 163 -2.57 -9.00 -26.41
N LEU A 164 -3.17 -9.34 -25.26
CA LEU A 164 -4.01 -8.41 -24.50
C LEU A 164 -3.23 -7.18 -24.02
N ASP A 165 -2.02 -7.39 -23.49
CA ASP A 165 -1.13 -6.30 -23.07
C ASP A 165 -0.69 -5.44 -24.27
N GLU A 166 -0.41 -6.05 -25.42
CA GLU A 166 -0.07 -5.32 -26.66
C GLU A 166 -1.27 -4.50 -27.17
N GLU A 167 -2.49 -5.05 -27.15
CA GLU A 167 -3.71 -4.32 -27.48
C GLU A 167 -3.97 -3.15 -26.52
N GLU A 168 -3.73 -3.35 -25.22
CA GLU A 168 -3.85 -2.29 -24.21
C GLU A 168 -2.83 -1.17 -24.44
N GLU A 169 -1.56 -1.53 -24.72
CA GLU A 169 -0.51 -0.57 -25.03
C GLU A 169 -0.75 0.15 -26.36
N GLU A 170 -1.34 -0.51 -27.36
CA GLU A 170 -1.81 0.15 -28.58
C GLU A 170 -2.98 1.10 -28.30
N ALA A 171 -3.96 0.69 -27.48
CA ALA A 171 -5.06 1.55 -27.06
C ALA A 171 -4.57 2.79 -26.27
N LYS A 172 -3.56 2.63 -25.41
CA LYS A 172 -2.89 3.73 -24.72
C LYS A 172 -2.12 4.63 -25.69
N LYS A 173 -1.48 4.07 -26.72
CA LYS A 173 -0.79 4.85 -27.77
C LYS A 173 -1.77 5.67 -28.61
N GLU A 174 -2.93 5.11 -28.91
CA GLU A 174 -4.03 5.76 -29.64
C GLU A 174 -4.94 6.61 -28.74
N GLN A 175 -4.68 6.63 -27.43
CA GLN A 175 -5.47 7.38 -26.46
C GLN A 175 -5.58 8.86 -26.88
N SER A 176 -6.82 9.34 -26.86
CA SER A 176 -7.15 10.74 -27.08
C SER A 176 -8.20 11.18 -26.07
N LEU A 177 -8.37 12.49 -25.92
CA LEU A 177 -9.45 13.03 -25.08
C LEU A 177 -10.82 12.54 -25.56
N LYS A 178 -11.00 12.34 -26.88
CA LYS A 178 -12.22 11.77 -27.45
C LYS A 178 -12.41 10.31 -27.09
N SER A 179 -11.38 9.47 -27.17
CA SER A 179 -11.53 8.05 -26.82
C SER A 179 -11.87 7.86 -25.35
N LEU A 180 -11.43 8.76 -24.48
CA LEU A 180 -11.79 8.76 -23.06
C LEU A 180 -13.20 9.29 -22.79
N LEU A 181 -13.56 10.44 -23.37
CA LEU A 181 -14.75 11.17 -22.94
C LEU A 181 -15.96 11.02 -23.88
N VAL A 182 -15.82 10.51 -25.09
CA VAL A 182 -16.96 10.31 -26.00
C VAL A 182 -17.56 8.93 -25.79
N SER A 183 -18.87 8.87 -25.57
CA SER A 183 -19.65 7.64 -25.57
C SER A 183 -20.68 7.67 -26.71
N PRO A 184 -21.28 6.52 -27.09
CA PRO A 184 -22.35 6.49 -28.10
C PRO A 184 -23.53 7.43 -27.79
N SER A 185 -23.73 7.79 -26.52
CA SER A 185 -24.81 8.66 -26.05
C SER A 185 -24.38 10.09 -25.72
N ARG A 186 -23.08 10.40 -25.68
CA ARG A 186 -22.56 11.72 -25.26
C ARG A 186 -21.24 12.07 -25.94
N ASP A 187 -21.20 13.25 -26.54
CA ASP A 187 -20.01 13.86 -27.15
C ASP A 187 -19.69 15.25 -26.56
N PHE A 188 -20.29 15.60 -25.41
CA PHE A 188 -20.18 16.91 -24.77
C PHE A 188 -19.87 16.80 -23.28
N VAL A 189 -19.37 17.90 -22.71
CA VAL A 189 -19.33 18.17 -21.26
C VAL A 189 -20.26 19.33 -20.92
N VAL A 190 -20.58 19.53 -19.65
CA VAL A 190 -21.50 20.57 -19.19
C VAL A 190 -20.72 21.68 -18.49
N ALA A 191 -20.91 22.92 -18.95
CA ALA A 191 -20.41 24.11 -18.27
C ALA A 191 -21.27 24.47 -17.06
N ASN A 192 -20.74 25.31 -16.17
CA ASN A 192 -21.42 25.73 -14.94
C ASN A 192 -22.75 26.48 -15.16
N ASP A 193 -22.92 27.11 -16.32
CA ASP A 193 -24.16 27.76 -16.75
C ASP A 193 -25.14 26.81 -17.47
N GLY A 194 -24.82 25.50 -17.51
CA GLY A 194 -25.61 24.45 -18.13
C GLY A 194 -25.42 24.29 -19.63
N ARG A 195 -24.55 25.10 -20.27
CA ARG A 195 -24.24 24.92 -21.70
C ARG A 195 -23.51 23.60 -21.93
N LYS A 196 -23.91 22.91 -22.99
CA LYS A 196 -23.21 21.71 -23.48
C LYS A 196 -22.09 22.13 -24.41
N ILE A 197 -20.86 21.74 -24.07
CA ILE A 197 -19.64 22.05 -24.82
C ILE A 197 -19.16 20.76 -25.50
N PRO A 198 -19.08 20.69 -26.83
CA PRO A 198 -18.55 19.53 -27.54
C PRO A 198 -17.12 19.20 -27.09
N ILE A 199 -16.79 17.93 -26.89
CA ILE A 199 -15.44 17.48 -26.49
C ILE A 199 -14.38 17.91 -27.52
N ALA A 200 -14.77 18.00 -28.80
CA ALA A 200 -13.91 18.49 -29.87
C ALA A 200 -13.42 19.94 -29.66
N GLU A 201 -14.10 20.76 -28.85
CA GLU A 201 -13.66 22.13 -28.52
C GLU A 201 -12.62 22.19 -27.38
N ILE A 202 -12.45 21.08 -26.68
CA ILE A 202 -11.54 20.91 -25.54
C ILE A 202 -10.27 20.14 -25.96
N GLU A 203 -10.31 19.43 -27.08
CA GLU A 203 -9.12 18.77 -27.65
C GLU A 203 -7.95 19.74 -27.83
N GLY A 204 -6.74 19.27 -27.57
CA GLY A 204 -5.52 20.07 -27.64
C GLY A 204 -5.26 20.95 -26.41
N ARG A 205 -6.13 20.92 -25.40
CA ARG A 205 -5.89 21.55 -24.09
C ARG A 205 -5.26 20.56 -23.11
N LEU A 206 -4.57 21.09 -22.10
CA LEU A 206 -4.18 20.30 -20.94
C LEU A 206 -5.44 20.12 -20.09
N VAL A 207 -5.82 18.88 -19.80
CA VAL A 207 -7.09 18.58 -19.12
C VAL A 207 -6.82 17.84 -17.81
N GLY A 208 -7.39 18.33 -16.72
CA GLY A 208 -7.48 17.60 -15.46
C GLY A 208 -8.81 16.87 -15.35
N LEU A 209 -8.81 15.54 -15.33
CA LEU A 209 -9.98 14.71 -15.02
C LEU A 209 -10.09 14.59 -13.50
N TYR A 210 -11.05 15.31 -12.92
CA TYR A 210 -11.23 15.40 -11.47
C TYR A 210 -12.29 14.40 -11.00
N PHE A 211 -11.85 13.32 -10.38
CA PHE A 211 -12.72 12.33 -9.74
C PHE A 211 -13.05 12.78 -8.32
N SER A 212 -14.33 12.95 -8.03
CA SER A 212 -14.82 13.43 -6.74
C SER A 212 -16.09 12.71 -6.30
N LEU A 213 -16.27 12.62 -4.99
CA LEU A 213 -17.52 12.24 -4.34
C LEU A 213 -18.11 13.42 -3.57
N SER A 214 -19.40 13.31 -3.24
CA SER A 214 -20.15 14.29 -2.46
C SER A 214 -19.71 14.37 -1.00
N SER A 215 -20.33 15.31 -0.28
CA SER A 215 -19.98 15.87 1.04
C SER A 215 -19.82 14.90 2.23
N ASN A 216 -20.02 13.59 2.04
CA ASN A 216 -19.65 12.58 3.04
C ASN A 216 -18.20 12.10 2.90
N ASP A 217 -17.51 12.48 1.82
CA ASP A 217 -16.06 12.31 1.66
C ASP A 217 -15.34 13.59 2.14
N ASP A 218 -14.80 13.53 3.36
CA ASP A 218 -14.09 14.65 4.00
C ASP A 218 -12.89 15.13 3.16
N ASP A 219 -12.31 14.26 2.33
CA ASP A 219 -11.10 14.56 1.55
C ASP A 219 -11.43 15.38 0.29
N SER A 220 -12.43 14.97 -0.51
CA SER A 220 -12.90 15.75 -1.67
C SER A 220 -13.43 17.14 -1.27
N ALA A 221 -14.10 17.23 -0.12
CA ALA A 221 -14.59 18.50 0.43
C ALA A 221 -13.45 19.47 0.79
N GLN A 222 -12.33 18.96 1.30
CA GLN A 222 -11.15 19.75 1.64
C GLN A 222 -10.31 20.14 0.43
N PHE A 223 -10.26 19.28 -0.59
CA PHE A 223 -9.46 19.51 -1.79
C PHE A 223 -10.10 20.48 -2.78
N THR A 224 -11.41 20.38 -3.00
CA THR A 224 -12.11 21.16 -4.03
C THR A 224 -11.82 22.67 -3.95
N PRO A 225 -11.85 23.33 -2.77
CA PRO A 225 -11.50 24.75 -2.66
C PRO A 225 -10.05 25.07 -3.06
N LYS A 226 -9.10 24.16 -2.79
CA LYS A 226 -7.69 24.31 -3.19
C LYS A 226 -7.56 24.20 -4.71
N LEU A 227 -8.28 23.27 -5.33
CA LEU A 227 -8.32 23.13 -6.78
C LEU A 227 -8.93 24.36 -7.45
N VAL A 228 -9.99 24.95 -6.88
CA VAL A 228 -10.58 26.22 -7.37
C VAL A 228 -9.56 27.37 -7.34
N ASP A 229 -8.85 27.55 -6.23
CA ASP A 229 -7.80 28.57 -6.10
C ASP A 229 -6.64 28.32 -7.09
N PHE A 230 -6.19 27.07 -7.20
CA PHE A 230 -5.17 26.67 -8.18
C PHE A 230 -5.63 27.01 -9.61
N TYR A 231 -6.81 26.55 -10.01
CA TYR A 231 -7.39 26.78 -11.33
C TYR A 231 -7.48 28.28 -11.64
N GLY A 232 -8.03 29.07 -10.72
CA GLY A 232 -8.13 30.53 -10.90
C GLY A 232 -6.77 31.19 -11.14
N LYS A 233 -5.72 30.74 -10.45
CA LYS A 233 -4.35 31.25 -10.63
C LYS A 233 -3.73 30.82 -11.97
N ILE A 234 -4.01 29.60 -12.43
CA ILE A 234 -3.56 29.10 -13.74
C ILE A 234 -4.24 29.88 -14.87
N MET A 235 -5.56 30.08 -14.78
CA MET A 235 -6.32 30.89 -15.75
C MET A 235 -5.86 32.35 -15.78
N ALA A 236 -5.53 32.94 -14.63
CA ALA A 236 -4.99 34.30 -14.56
C ALA A 236 -3.61 34.46 -15.24
N LYS A 237 -2.86 33.36 -15.39
CA LYS A 237 -1.60 33.33 -16.16
C LYS A 237 -1.82 33.14 -17.67
N GLY A 238 -3.03 32.83 -18.10
CA GLY A 238 -3.36 32.56 -19.51
C GLY A 238 -2.91 31.19 -19.99
N GLU A 239 -2.73 30.23 -19.07
CA GLU A 239 -2.36 28.86 -19.41
C GLU A 239 -3.54 28.09 -20.01
N ASN A 240 -3.26 27.13 -20.90
CA ASN A 240 -4.27 26.33 -21.58
C ASN A 240 -4.63 25.08 -20.77
N PHE A 241 -5.24 25.27 -19.59
CA PHE A 241 -5.63 24.20 -18.67
C PHE A 241 -7.15 24.24 -18.42
N GLU A 242 -7.81 23.09 -18.58
CA GLU A 242 -9.21 22.90 -18.24
C GLU A 242 -9.38 21.76 -17.24
N VAL A 243 -10.40 21.86 -16.40
CA VAL A 243 -10.79 20.74 -15.52
C VAL A 243 -12.12 20.17 -16.02
N ILE A 244 -12.23 18.85 -16.02
CA ILE A 244 -13.48 18.13 -16.27
C ILE A 244 -13.73 17.27 -15.04
N GLU A 245 -14.79 17.58 -14.33
CA GLU A 245 -15.20 16.85 -13.14
C GLU A 245 -16.06 15.64 -13.48
N LEU A 246 -15.70 14.50 -12.88
CA LEU A 246 -16.36 13.22 -12.97
C LEU A 246 -16.95 12.90 -11.59
N PRO A 247 -18.21 13.29 -11.34
CA PRO A 247 -18.88 12.94 -10.09
C PRO A 247 -19.13 11.41 -10.07
N LEU A 248 -18.68 10.76 -9.00
CA LEU A 248 -18.84 9.31 -8.81
C LEU A 248 -20.09 8.93 -7.98
N ASP A 249 -20.80 9.92 -7.45
CA ASP A 249 -22.04 9.70 -6.72
C ASP A 249 -23.17 9.21 -7.65
N ASN A 250 -24.05 8.36 -7.13
CA ASN A 250 -25.29 8.03 -7.83
C ASN A 250 -26.25 9.23 -7.81
N GLU A 251 -27.14 9.32 -8.80
CA GLU A 251 -28.16 10.38 -8.84
C GLU A 251 -29.01 10.45 -7.56
N ASP A 252 -29.28 9.30 -6.95
CA ASP A 252 -30.10 9.17 -5.73
C ASP A 252 -29.36 9.56 -4.44
N ASP A 253 -28.02 9.58 -4.47
CA ASP A 253 -27.17 9.86 -3.31
C ASP A 253 -26.81 11.35 -3.18
N LEU A 254 -27.15 12.16 -4.20
CA LEU A 254 -26.79 13.57 -4.25
C LEU A 254 -27.87 14.47 -3.66
N ASP A 255 -27.49 15.23 -2.62
CA ASP A 255 -28.32 16.30 -2.11
C ASP A 255 -28.32 17.54 -3.04
N GLU A 256 -29.34 18.39 -2.87
CA GLU A 256 -29.46 19.63 -3.65
C GLU A 256 -28.32 20.61 -3.38
N GLU A 257 -27.68 20.54 -2.21
CA GLU A 257 -26.55 21.40 -1.86
C GLU A 257 -25.35 21.12 -2.76
N TYR A 258 -25.04 19.84 -3.01
CA TYR A 258 -24.00 19.44 -3.95
C TYR A 258 -24.32 19.84 -5.39
N ARG A 259 -25.59 19.70 -5.80
CA ARG A 259 -26.03 20.11 -7.15
C ARG A 259 -25.88 21.62 -7.37
N GLU A 260 -26.14 22.43 -6.35
CA GLU A 260 -25.87 23.86 -6.39
C GLU A 260 -24.36 24.17 -6.35
N ALA A 261 -23.59 23.42 -5.56
CA ALA A 261 -22.14 23.58 -5.50
C ALA A 261 -21.48 23.35 -6.87
N LEU A 262 -21.90 22.32 -7.62
CA LEU A 262 -21.43 22.06 -8.99
C LEU A 262 -21.62 23.25 -9.94
N LYS A 263 -22.73 24.00 -9.81
CA LYS A 263 -23.00 25.19 -10.64
C LYS A 263 -22.07 26.37 -10.35
N THR A 264 -21.38 26.35 -9.22
CA THR A 264 -20.43 27.41 -8.84
C THR A 264 -18.99 27.10 -9.24
N ARG A 265 -18.71 25.86 -9.65
CA ARG A 265 -17.35 25.45 -10.03
C ARG A 265 -16.95 26.12 -11.35
N PRO A 266 -15.68 26.55 -11.51
CA PRO A 266 -15.24 27.35 -12.65
C PRO A 266 -14.90 26.50 -13.90
N TRP A 267 -15.21 25.20 -13.88
CA TRP A 267 -14.79 24.21 -14.86
C TRP A 267 -15.96 23.38 -15.40
N TYR A 268 -15.67 22.41 -16.26
CA TYR A 268 -16.68 21.54 -16.88
C TYR A 268 -16.97 20.31 -16.02
N THR A 269 -18.10 19.66 -16.23
CA THR A 269 -18.46 18.39 -15.59
C THR A 269 -19.12 17.44 -16.56
N LEU A 270 -18.94 16.14 -16.35
CA LEU A 270 -19.80 15.13 -16.97
C LEU A 270 -21.20 15.16 -16.33
N PRO A 271 -22.26 14.80 -17.06
CA PRO A 271 -23.58 14.69 -16.48
C PRO A 271 -23.56 13.75 -15.26
N ILE A 272 -24.23 14.17 -14.19
CA ILE A 272 -24.46 13.30 -13.02
C ILE A 272 -25.15 12.01 -13.48
N GLY A 273 -24.71 10.87 -12.95
CA GLY A 273 -25.24 9.55 -13.31
C GLY A 273 -24.77 9.02 -14.67
N ASP A 274 -23.85 9.70 -15.35
CA ASP A 274 -23.22 9.18 -16.55
C ASP A 274 -22.32 7.99 -16.19
N ARG A 275 -22.61 6.83 -16.78
CA ARG A 275 -21.88 5.57 -16.52
C ARG A 275 -20.40 5.68 -16.86
N SER A 276 -20.04 6.55 -17.81
CA SER A 276 -18.64 6.78 -18.17
C SER A 276 -17.79 7.32 -17.02
N CYS A 277 -18.38 7.95 -15.99
CA CYS A 277 -17.64 8.37 -14.80
C CYS A 277 -17.04 7.16 -14.06
N GLN A 278 -17.82 6.10 -13.85
CA GLN A 278 -17.34 4.89 -13.19
C GLN A 278 -16.40 4.10 -14.10
N ASP A 279 -16.73 3.97 -15.40
CA ASP A 279 -15.87 3.28 -16.36
C ASP A 279 -14.47 3.95 -16.44
N LEU A 280 -14.42 5.28 -16.37
CA LEU A 280 -13.16 6.03 -16.34
C LEU A 280 -12.43 5.91 -15.00
N ALA A 281 -13.16 5.88 -13.87
CA ALA A 281 -12.55 5.64 -12.57
C ALA A 281 -11.89 4.25 -12.51
N ASP A 282 -12.54 3.24 -13.09
CA ASP A 282 -12.00 1.90 -13.23
C ASP A 282 -10.79 1.89 -14.19
N PHE A 283 -10.89 2.56 -15.35
CA PHE A 283 -9.80 2.68 -16.33
C PHE A 283 -8.53 3.34 -15.78
N PHE A 284 -8.68 4.35 -14.92
CA PHE A 284 -7.55 5.02 -14.27
C PHE A 284 -7.17 4.40 -12.92
N GLU A 285 -7.76 3.27 -12.56
CA GLU A 285 -7.55 2.56 -11.29
C GLU A 285 -7.65 3.50 -10.08
N VAL A 286 -8.68 4.35 -10.04
CA VAL A 286 -8.87 5.34 -8.98
C VAL A 286 -9.14 4.63 -7.65
N CYS A 287 -8.09 4.46 -6.85
CA CYS A 287 -8.12 3.76 -5.56
C CYS A 287 -8.35 4.69 -4.37
N THR A 288 -8.11 5.99 -4.56
CA THR A 288 -8.21 7.02 -3.52
C THR A 288 -8.91 8.24 -4.09
N LEU A 289 -9.66 8.93 -3.25
CA LEU A 289 -10.26 10.21 -3.58
C LEU A 289 -9.75 11.29 -2.63
N PRO A 290 -9.67 12.54 -3.07
CA PRO A 290 -9.86 13.00 -4.45
C PRO A 290 -8.70 12.57 -5.37
N THR A 291 -9.01 12.38 -6.66
CA THR A 291 -7.99 12.09 -7.70
C THR A 291 -8.11 13.07 -8.86
N LEU A 292 -6.98 13.65 -9.28
CA LEU A 292 -6.89 14.52 -10.44
C LEU A 292 -5.90 13.95 -11.46
N VAL A 293 -6.41 13.26 -12.48
CA VAL A 293 -5.61 12.72 -13.59
C VAL A 293 -5.32 13.84 -14.58
N ILE A 294 -4.09 13.96 -15.05
CA ILE A 294 -3.68 14.95 -16.06
C ILE A 294 -3.56 14.29 -17.43
N ILE A 295 -4.35 14.80 -18.37
CA ILE A 295 -4.32 14.46 -19.79
C ILE A 295 -3.61 15.59 -20.54
N GLY A 296 -2.54 15.23 -21.26
CA GLY A 296 -1.75 16.11 -22.09
C GLY A 296 -2.53 16.67 -23.28
N GLN A 297 -1.96 17.70 -23.90
CA GLN A 297 -2.51 18.29 -25.12
C GLN A 297 -2.55 17.31 -26.31
N ASP A 298 -1.72 16.27 -26.27
CA ASP A 298 -1.71 15.15 -27.21
C ASP A 298 -2.81 14.11 -26.92
N GLY A 299 -3.59 14.29 -25.85
CA GLY A 299 -4.63 13.37 -25.43
C GLY A 299 -4.14 12.20 -24.58
N LYS A 300 -2.84 12.14 -24.26
CA LYS A 300 -2.23 11.07 -23.47
C LYS A 300 -2.21 11.40 -21.99
N THR A 301 -2.24 10.38 -21.15
CA THR A 301 -2.13 10.54 -19.70
C THR A 301 -0.70 10.95 -19.34
N GLN A 302 -0.53 12.09 -18.68
CA GLN A 302 0.76 12.59 -18.20
C GLN A 302 1.00 12.31 -16.72
N ASN A 303 -0.07 12.26 -15.92
CA ASN A 303 0.01 11.95 -14.50
C ASN A 303 -1.33 11.37 -14.02
N TYR A 304 -1.28 10.31 -13.21
CA TYR A 304 -2.48 9.61 -12.74
C TYR A 304 -3.12 10.26 -11.50
N ASN A 305 -2.37 11.03 -10.71
CA ASN A 305 -2.96 11.81 -9.62
C ASN A 305 -2.03 12.96 -9.19
N VAL A 306 -2.43 14.20 -9.43
CA VAL A 306 -1.71 15.40 -8.97
C VAL A 306 -2.38 16.11 -7.80
N ALA A 307 -3.44 15.52 -7.22
CA ALA A 307 -4.20 16.15 -6.15
C ALA A 307 -3.30 16.54 -4.97
N GLU A 308 -2.53 15.59 -4.46
CA GLU A 308 -1.59 15.80 -3.35
C GLU A 308 -0.59 16.94 -3.64
N ALA A 309 -0.02 16.97 -4.83
CA ALA A 309 0.93 18.02 -5.19
C ALA A 309 0.29 19.41 -5.19
N ILE A 310 -0.96 19.54 -5.65
CA ILE A 310 -1.71 20.80 -5.58
C ILE A 310 -2.02 21.16 -4.12
N GLU A 311 -2.34 20.18 -3.27
CA GLU A 311 -2.60 20.44 -1.86
C GLU A 311 -1.39 20.98 -1.12
N GLU A 312 -0.22 20.44 -1.41
CA GLU A 312 1.02 20.76 -0.72
C GLU A 312 1.73 21.99 -1.28
N HIS A 313 1.69 22.15 -2.61
CA HIS A 313 2.48 23.16 -3.31
C HIS A 313 1.63 24.22 -4.01
N GLY A 314 0.31 24.04 -4.10
CA GLY A 314 -0.60 24.94 -4.79
C GLY A 314 -0.15 25.16 -6.23
N ILE A 315 -0.07 26.43 -6.65
CA ILE A 315 0.36 26.81 -8.01
C ILE A 315 1.78 26.35 -8.35
N LEU A 316 2.63 26.06 -7.35
CA LEU A 316 4.00 25.60 -7.60
C LEU A 316 4.05 24.15 -8.10
N ALA A 317 2.97 23.38 -7.96
CA ALA A 317 2.83 22.05 -8.55
C ALA A 317 2.81 22.08 -10.09
N TYR A 318 2.53 23.24 -10.69
CA TYR A 318 2.52 23.44 -12.12
C TYR A 318 3.91 23.88 -12.66
N PRO A 319 4.34 23.39 -13.84
CA PRO A 319 3.65 22.41 -14.70
C PRO A 319 3.76 20.97 -14.16
N PHE A 320 2.76 20.13 -14.43
CA PHE A 320 2.69 18.74 -13.97
C PHE A 320 3.64 17.80 -14.73
N THR A 321 4.93 18.14 -14.72
CA THR A 321 6.00 17.44 -15.44
C THR A 321 6.88 16.66 -14.47
N PRO A 322 7.49 15.55 -14.90
CA PRO A 322 8.44 14.81 -14.07
C PRO A 322 9.57 15.70 -13.53
N GLU A 323 10.08 16.63 -14.33
CA GLU A 323 11.15 17.56 -13.94
C GLU A 323 10.67 18.51 -12.83
N LYS A 324 9.43 18.99 -12.91
CA LYS A 324 8.88 19.88 -11.88
C LYS A 324 8.67 19.14 -10.56
N PHE A 325 8.18 17.91 -10.60
CA PHE A 325 8.05 17.11 -9.38
C PHE A 325 9.41 16.79 -8.76
N ALA A 326 10.42 16.46 -9.56
CA ALA A 326 11.79 16.29 -9.07
C ALA A 326 12.36 17.57 -8.44
N GLU A 327 12.03 18.75 -8.98
CA GLU A 327 12.38 20.05 -8.37
C GLU A 327 11.72 20.24 -6.99
N LEU A 328 10.42 19.93 -6.88
CA LEU A 328 9.66 20.06 -5.63
C LEU A 328 10.17 19.09 -4.55
N GLU A 329 10.43 17.85 -4.94
CA GLU A 329 11.06 16.84 -4.07
C GLU A 329 12.44 17.30 -3.60
N ALA A 330 13.26 17.88 -4.47
CA ALA A 330 14.57 18.41 -4.10
C ALA A 330 14.47 19.59 -3.13
N ILE A 331 13.49 20.48 -3.31
CA ILE A 331 13.23 21.59 -2.37
C ILE A 331 12.80 21.05 -1.01
N GLU A 332 11.93 20.04 -0.99
CA GLU A 332 11.47 19.44 0.25
C GLU A 332 12.59 18.70 0.98
N LYS A 333 13.37 17.90 0.25
CA LYS A 333 14.57 17.26 0.77
C LYS A 333 15.55 18.29 1.34
N ALA A 334 15.79 19.39 0.63
CA ALA A 334 16.65 20.46 1.13
C ALA A 334 16.11 21.12 2.41
N LYS A 335 14.78 21.27 2.55
CA LYS A 335 14.15 21.76 3.78
C LYS A 335 14.34 20.78 4.93
N LEU A 336 14.15 19.47 4.69
CA LEU A 336 14.38 18.42 5.67
C LEU A 336 15.86 18.32 6.08
N ASP A 337 16.79 18.44 5.12
CA ASP A 337 18.24 18.42 5.32
C ASP A 337 18.76 19.66 6.09
N ALA A 338 18.00 20.75 6.04
CA ALA A 338 18.26 21.98 6.79
C ALA A 338 17.69 21.94 8.21
N LEU A 339 16.83 20.96 8.56
CA LEU A 339 16.35 20.81 9.92
C LEU A 339 17.50 20.42 10.85
N THR A 340 17.50 21.06 12.02
CA THR A 340 18.31 20.70 13.17
C THR A 340 17.42 20.15 14.28
N LEU A 341 17.98 19.33 15.17
CA LEU A 341 17.24 18.81 16.33
C LEU A 341 16.57 19.92 17.14
N GLU A 342 17.28 21.04 17.33
CA GLU A 342 16.77 22.21 18.02
C GLU A 342 15.62 22.88 17.25
N SER A 343 15.75 23.04 15.92
CA SER A 343 14.66 23.59 15.10
C SER A 343 13.40 22.71 15.08
N VAL A 344 13.54 21.42 15.40
CA VAL A 344 12.44 20.46 15.48
C VAL A 344 11.81 20.50 16.86
N LEU A 345 12.62 20.43 17.92
CA LEU A 345 12.16 20.24 19.30
C LEU A 345 12.05 21.52 20.13
N ILE A 346 12.51 22.69 19.65
CA ILE A 346 12.40 23.96 20.39
C ILE A 346 11.31 24.84 19.77
N SER A 347 10.41 25.36 20.60
CA SER A 347 9.41 26.37 20.21
C SER A 347 9.16 27.37 21.33
N GLY A 348 9.70 28.60 21.20
CA GLY A 348 9.65 29.59 22.27
C GLY A 348 10.34 29.07 23.53
N ASP A 349 9.64 29.09 24.66
CA ASP A 349 10.14 28.57 25.95
C ASP A 349 10.00 27.03 26.09
N LEU A 350 9.51 26.32 25.06
CA LEU A 350 9.43 24.87 25.05
C LEU A 350 10.74 24.28 24.51
N ASP A 351 11.75 24.18 25.38
CA ASP A 351 13.12 23.74 25.07
C ASP A 351 13.51 22.41 25.76
N PHE A 352 12.53 21.65 26.23
CA PHE A 352 12.73 20.41 26.97
C PHE A 352 11.82 19.27 26.49
N VAL A 353 12.21 18.04 26.80
CA VAL A 353 11.37 16.83 26.75
C VAL A 353 11.23 16.25 28.17
N ILE A 354 10.38 15.25 28.37
CA ILE A 354 10.15 14.64 29.69
C ILE A 354 10.71 13.22 29.74
N GLY A 355 11.46 12.92 30.80
CA GLY A 355 11.85 11.57 31.19
C GLY A 355 10.86 10.97 32.18
N LYS A 356 11.22 9.81 32.75
CA LYS A 356 10.40 9.14 33.77
C LYS A 356 10.27 9.99 35.02
N GLY A 357 9.09 9.91 35.65
CA GLY A 357 8.73 10.74 36.82
C GLY A 357 8.54 12.23 36.50
N GLY A 358 8.42 12.62 35.23
CA GLY A 358 8.19 14.02 34.83
C GLY A 358 9.45 14.89 34.86
N ILE A 359 10.64 14.28 34.93
CA ILE A 359 11.92 14.99 34.91
C ILE A 359 12.06 15.69 33.55
N LYS A 360 12.26 17.01 33.56
CA LYS A 360 12.52 17.77 32.33
C LYS A 360 13.97 17.57 31.90
N VAL A 361 14.16 17.15 30.65
CA VAL A 361 15.46 16.99 29.99
C VAL A 361 15.59 18.09 28.94
N PRO A 362 16.55 19.03 29.07
CA PRO A 362 16.80 20.05 28.06
C PRO A 362 17.12 19.44 26.69
N VAL A 363 16.61 20.05 25.61
CA VAL A 363 16.92 19.61 24.23
C VAL A 363 18.41 19.74 23.93
N SER A 364 19.11 20.69 24.55
CA SER A 364 20.57 20.84 24.45
C SER A 364 21.33 19.57 24.87
N ASP A 365 20.79 18.79 25.80
CA ASP A 365 21.42 17.55 26.30
C ASP A 365 21.25 16.38 25.33
N LEU A 366 20.44 16.58 24.28
CA LEU A 366 20.17 15.62 23.21
C LEU A 366 20.95 15.94 21.93
N VAL A 367 21.51 17.15 21.81
CA VAL A 367 22.35 17.54 20.67
C VAL A 367 23.59 16.64 20.61
N GLY A 368 23.94 16.15 19.41
CA GLY A 368 25.04 15.21 19.23
C GLY A 368 24.65 13.73 19.39
N LYS A 369 23.42 13.42 19.77
CA LYS A 369 22.90 12.03 19.82
C LYS A 369 22.12 11.69 18.56
N THR A 370 22.02 10.41 18.25
CA THR A 370 21.02 9.90 17.30
C THR A 370 19.69 9.78 18.03
N ILE A 371 18.65 10.44 17.52
CA ILE A 371 17.32 10.50 18.13
C ILE A 371 16.31 9.82 17.19
N LEU A 372 15.50 8.90 17.72
CA LEU A 372 14.27 8.47 17.05
C LEU A 372 13.08 9.27 17.59
N LEU A 373 12.40 10.01 16.72
CA LEU A 373 11.08 10.55 17.03
C LEU A 373 10.04 9.45 16.76
N SER A 374 9.30 9.05 17.79
CA SER A 374 8.34 7.96 17.73
C SER A 374 6.91 8.48 17.81
N PHE A 375 6.23 8.57 16.67
CA PHE A 375 4.82 8.94 16.59
C PHE A 375 3.95 7.71 16.80
N SER A 376 3.19 7.69 17.89
CA SER A 376 2.44 6.50 18.31
C SER A 376 1.26 6.89 19.22
N ALA A 377 0.37 5.93 19.51
CA ALA A 377 -0.73 6.13 20.45
C ALA A 377 -1.19 4.83 21.09
N HIS A 378 -1.79 4.92 22.27
CA HIS A 378 -2.40 3.80 22.99
C HIS A 378 -3.54 3.17 22.19
N TRP A 379 -4.43 3.99 21.61
CA TRP A 379 -5.61 3.54 20.90
C TRP A 379 -5.32 2.86 19.55
N CYS A 380 -4.06 2.86 19.09
CA CYS A 380 -3.63 2.37 17.79
C CYS A 380 -3.13 0.91 17.86
N PRO A 381 -3.85 -0.08 17.30
CA PRO A 381 -3.45 -1.49 17.38
C PRO A 381 -2.10 -1.81 16.70
N PRO A 382 -1.79 -1.27 15.50
CA PRO A 382 -0.46 -1.46 14.90
C PRO A 382 0.67 -0.90 15.78
N CYS A 383 0.40 0.19 16.51
CA CYS A 383 1.34 0.81 17.43
C CYS A 383 1.66 -0.08 18.63
N GLN A 384 0.62 -0.68 19.24
CA GLN A 384 0.80 -1.66 20.32
C GLN A 384 1.57 -2.90 19.84
N THR A 385 1.28 -3.37 18.62
CA THR A 385 1.95 -4.52 18.02
C THR A 385 3.44 -4.26 17.76
N PHE A 386 3.78 -3.03 17.35
CA PHE A 386 5.16 -2.65 17.06
C PHE A 386 5.99 -2.30 18.30
N LEU A 387 5.35 -1.85 19.39
CA LEU A 387 6.04 -1.39 20.60
C LEU A 387 7.07 -2.40 21.17
N PRO A 388 6.76 -3.71 21.33
CA PRO A 388 7.75 -4.68 21.83
C PRO A 388 9.01 -4.77 20.96
N LYS A 389 8.87 -4.69 19.62
CA LYS A 389 10.01 -4.70 18.69
C LYS A 389 10.89 -3.46 18.87
N LEU A 390 10.27 -2.30 19.05
CA LEU A 390 11.00 -1.05 19.30
C LEU A 390 11.72 -1.07 20.65
N ILE A 391 11.10 -1.61 21.70
CA ILE A 391 11.74 -1.78 23.03
C ILE A 391 12.97 -2.68 22.92
N GLU A 392 12.87 -3.80 22.19
CA GLU A 392 13.99 -4.71 21.97
C GLU A 392 15.14 -4.02 21.22
N ALA A 393 14.83 -3.35 20.11
CA ALA A 393 15.82 -2.63 19.32
C ALA A 393 16.48 -1.52 20.15
N TYR A 394 15.70 -0.73 20.88
CA TYR A 394 16.21 0.31 21.76
C TYR A 394 17.18 -0.23 22.80
N THR A 395 16.80 -1.31 23.50
CA THR A 395 17.62 -1.91 24.55
C THR A 395 18.96 -2.40 23.99
N LYS A 396 18.94 -3.06 22.83
CA LYS A 396 20.15 -3.56 22.16
C LYS A 396 21.07 -2.43 21.67
N ILE A 397 20.51 -1.37 21.08
CA ILE A 397 21.29 -0.22 20.60
C ILE A 397 21.88 0.55 21.80
N LYS A 398 21.05 0.90 22.79
CA LYS A 398 21.44 1.69 23.96
C LYS A 398 22.53 1.01 24.80
N ALA A 399 22.54 -0.33 24.84
CA ALA A 399 23.58 -1.11 25.51
C ALA A 399 24.97 -0.98 24.84
N LYS A 400 25.02 -0.67 23.54
CA LYS A 400 26.27 -0.48 22.77
C LYS A 400 26.60 0.99 22.53
N ASN A 401 25.60 1.87 22.54
CA ASN A 401 25.74 3.28 22.21
C ASN A 401 24.88 4.16 23.14
N GLU A 402 25.53 4.85 24.08
CA GLU A 402 24.86 5.75 25.01
C GLU A 402 24.30 7.02 24.33
N ALA A 403 24.85 7.39 23.16
CA ALA A 403 24.46 8.54 22.35
C ALA A 403 23.31 8.21 21.37
N PHE A 404 22.38 7.36 21.81
CA PHE A 404 21.14 7.01 21.10
C PHE A 404 19.94 7.23 22.01
N GLU A 405 18.86 7.86 21.57
CA GLU A 405 17.66 8.07 22.40
C GLU A 405 16.38 8.01 21.57
N VAL A 406 15.25 7.72 22.21
CA VAL A 406 13.92 7.77 21.59
C VAL A 406 13.09 8.85 22.29
N ILE A 407 12.32 9.62 21.51
CA ILE A 407 11.37 10.61 22.02
C ILE A 407 10.00 10.23 21.50
N PHE A 408 9.13 9.81 22.42
CA PHE A 408 7.73 9.53 22.13
C PHE A 408 6.95 10.83 21.89
N ILE A 409 6.25 10.88 20.76
CA ILE A 409 5.31 11.93 20.38
C ILE A 409 3.94 11.26 20.31
N SER A 410 3.07 11.63 21.23
CA SER A 410 1.79 10.96 21.44
C SER A 410 0.70 11.54 20.56
N SER A 411 -0.06 10.67 19.90
CA SER A 411 -1.35 11.01 19.28
C SER A 411 -2.54 10.56 20.14
N ASP A 412 -2.34 10.33 21.44
CA ASP A 412 -3.41 10.01 22.38
C ASP A 412 -4.37 11.19 22.52
N ARG A 413 -5.62 10.88 22.88
CA ARG A 413 -6.70 11.88 22.95
C ARG A 413 -6.90 12.43 24.36
N ASP A 414 -6.26 11.82 25.36
CA ASP A 414 -6.36 12.18 26.76
C ASP A 414 -5.08 11.80 27.53
N GLN A 415 -4.88 12.47 28.67
CA GLN A 415 -3.70 12.32 29.53
C GLN A 415 -3.57 10.91 30.11
N SER A 416 -4.68 10.24 30.45
CA SER A 416 -4.65 8.93 31.08
C SER A 416 -4.14 7.86 30.11
N SER A 417 -4.66 7.88 28.87
CA SER A 417 -4.19 7.01 27.78
C SER A 417 -2.70 7.22 27.50
N PHE A 418 -2.25 8.49 27.49
CA PHE A 418 -0.82 8.83 27.35
C PHE A 418 0.02 8.23 28.49
N ASP A 419 -0.39 8.43 29.75
CA ASP A 419 0.36 7.99 30.92
C ASP A 419 0.47 6.44 30.97
N GLU A 420 -0.63 5.73 30.71
CA GLU A 420 -0.67 4.26 30.68
C GLU A 420 0.23 3.68 29.59
N TYR A 421 0.23 4.28 28.40
CA TYR A 421 1.04 3.80 27.29
C TYR A 421 2.51 4.18 27.45
N TYR A 422 2.80 5.41 27.84
CA TYR A 422 4.16 5.86 28.11
C TYR A 422 4.81 5.09 29.27
N ALA A 423 4.04 4.62 30.26
CA ALA A 423 4.57 3.81 31.36
C ALA A 423 5.30 2.54 30.89
N GLN A 424 4.95 2.00 29.71
CA GLN A 424 5.55 0.81 29.12
C GLN A 424 6.89 1.09 28.41
N MET A 425 7.18 2.36 28.10
CA MET A 425 8.32 2.75 27.27
C MET A 425 9.56 3.07 28.13
N PRO A 426 10.78 2.67 27.75
CA PRO A 426 11.99 2.96 28.54
C PRO A 426 12.69 4.30 28.21
N TRP A 427 12.09 5.15 27.38
CA TRP A 427 12.71 6.34 26.79
C TRP A 427 11.97 7.65 27.15
N LEU A 428 12.32 8.76 26.49
CA LEU A 428 11.79 10.11 26.73
C LEU A 428 10.48 10.37 25.97
N ALA A 429 9.73 11.42 26.31
CA ALA A 429 8.54 11.84 25.57
C ALA A 429 8.41 13.36 25.47
N LEU A 430 7.65 13.85 24.49
CA LEU A 430 7.04 15.17 24.61
C LEU A 430 5.91 15.11 25.66
N PRO A 431 5.70 16.19 26.44
CA PRO A 431 4.52 16.30 27.29
C PRO A 431 3.23 16.06 26.49
N PHE A 432 2.22 15.48 27.13
CA PHE A 432 0.89 15.38 26.53
C PHE A 432 0.31 16.77 26.24
N GLY A 433 -0.31 16.95 25.08
CA GLY A 433 -0.88 18.23 24.66
C GLY A 433 0.16 19.32 24.32
N ASP A 434 1.42 18.94 24.09
CA ASP A 434 2.47 19.89 23.73
C ASP A 434 2.20 20.56 22.37
N LEU A 435 2.29 21.89 22.34
CA LEU A 435 2.02 22.69 21.14
C LEU A 435 2.97 22.38 19.97
N ARG A 436 4.14 21.78 20.25
CA ARG A 436 5.11 21.37 19.24
C ARG A 436 4.64 20.18 18.41
N ASP A 437 3.76 19.33 18.93
CA ASP A 437 3.33 18.09 18.27
C ASP A 437 2.78 18.36 16.86
N ALA A 438 1.80 19.25 16.73
CA ALA A 438 1.22 19.60 15.43
C ALA A 438 2.22 20.26 14.45
N SER A 439 3.29 20.87 14.95
CA SER A 439 4.36 21.42 14.09
C SER A 439 5.30 20.31 13.62
N ILE A 440 5.71 19.44 14.54
CA ILE A 440 6.63 18.32 14.28
C ILE A 440 5.97 17.31 13.33
N SER A 441 4.74 16.88 13.63
CA SER A 441 3.97 15.96 12.81
C SER A 441 3.78 16.48 11.38
N ARG A 442 3.62 17.80 11.21
CA ARG A 442 3.51 18.43 9.89
C ARG A 442 4.86 18.52 9.16
N LYS A 443 5.95 18.81 9.88
CA LYS A 443 7.32 18.87 9.31
C LYS A 443 7.74 17.53 8.70
N PHE A 444 7.33 16.43 9.34
CA PHE A 444 7.67 15.07 8.89
C PHE A 444 6.54 14.37 8.15
N LYS A 445 5.47 15.09 7.77
CA LYS A 445 4.32 14.55 7.03
C LYS A 445 3.78 13.25 7.64
N VAL A 446 3.54 13.24 8.94
CA VAL A 446 3.00 12.06 9.64
C VAL A 446 1.55 11.83 9.20
N ARG A 447 1.34 10.88 8.29
CA ARG A 447 0.01 10.49 7.77
C ARG A 447 -0.58 9.25 8.44
N GLY A 448 0.26 8.48 9.14
CA GLY A 448 -0.15 7.26 9.85
C GLY A 448 0.81 6.94 10.98
N ILE A 449 0.33 6.18 11.95
CA ILE A 449 1.10 5.69 13.10
C ILE A 449 1.01 4.16 13.20
N PRO A 450 2.07 3.45 13.64
CA PRO A 450 3.33 3.99 14.15
C PRO A 450 4.28 4.46 13.04
N MET A 451 4.88 5.64 13.23
CA MET A 451 5.91 6.19 12.34
C MET A 451 7.15 6.56 13.18
N LEU A 452 8.34 6.30 12.64
CA LEU A 452 9.60 6.64 13.28
C LEU A 452 10.47 7.48 12.35
N VAL A 453 10.96 8.61 12.85
CA VAL A 453 11.93 9.45 12.14
C VAL A 453 13.26 9.41 12.87
N ALA A 454 14.33 9.03 12.16
CA ALA A 454 15.68 9.05 12.68
C ALA A 454 16.36 10.40 12.40
N ILE A 455 16.85 11.05 13.44
CA ILE A 455 17.64 12.27 13.40
C ILE A 455 19.05 11.92 13.88
N GLY A 456 20.06 12.27 13.10
CA GLY A 456 21.45 11.95 13.40
C GLY A 456 22.11 12.90 14.38
N PRO A 457 23.36 12.59 14.79
CA PRO A 457 24.15 13.42 15.71
C PRO A 457 24.34 14.88 15.28
N THR A 458 24.34 15.13 13.96
CA THR A 458 24.45 16.48 13.39
C THR A 458 23.15 17.28 13.49
N GLY A 459 22.07 16.67 14.00
CA GLY A 459 20.74 17.24 14.06
C GLY A 459 19.93 17.09 12.77
N LYS A 460 20.52 16.52 11.71
CA LYS A 460 19.85 16.29 10.42
C LYS A 460 19.03 15.01 10.41
N THR A 461 17.93 15.00 9.67
CA THR A 461 17.15 13.80 9.40
C THR A 461 18.00 12.78 8.63
N ILE A 462 18.08 11.55 9.13
CA ILE A 462 18.72 10.41 8.46
C ILE A 462 17.69 9.71 7.56
N THR A 463 16.53 9.37 8.11
CA THR A 463 15.45 8.69 7.39
C THR A 463 14.10 8.87 8.10
N THR A 464 13.01 8.88 7.34
CA THR A 464 11.63 8.84 7.83
C THR A 464 11.04 7.42 7.86
N GLU A 465 11.83 6.41 7.46
CA GLU A 465 11.43 5.01 7.30
C GLU A 465 12.00 4.10 8.41
N ALA A 466 12.44 4.68 9.54
CA ALA A 466 13.12 3.93 10.59
C ALA A 466 12.25 2.80 11.19
N ARG A 467 10.92 2.90 11.08
CA ARG A 467 9.98 1.86 11.51
C ARG A 467 10.08 0.59 10.65
N GLU A 468 10.19 0.73 9.34
CA GLU A 468 10.42 -0.40 8.43
C GLU A 468 11.80 -0.99 8.66
N LEU A 469 12.83 -0.16 8.76
CA LEU A 469 14.21 -0.63 8.99
C LEU A 469 14.32 -1.46 10.27
N ILE A 470 13.70 -1.03 11.38
CA ILE A 470 13.66 -1.82 12.62
C ILE A 470 12.82 -3.08 12.46
N THR A 471 11.75 -3.05 11.67
CA THR A 471 10.92 -4.23 11.43
C THR A 471 11.70 -5.33 10.70
N VAL A 472 12.53 -4.94 9.72
CA VAL A 472 13.31 -5.87 8.89
C VAL A 472 14.63 -6.27 9.55
N HIS A 473 15.39 -5.31 10.08
CA HIS A 473 16.77 -5.52 10.55
C HIS A 473 16.94 -5.40 12.07
N GLY A 474 15.87 -5.08 12.81
CA GLY A 474 15.93 -4.93 14.27
C GLY A 474 16.92 -3.85 14.70
N ALA A 475 17.76 -4.18 15.69
CA ALA A 475 18.78 -3.27 16.22
C ALA A 475 19.94 -3.02 15.25
N ASP A 476 20.17 -3.93 14.30
CA ASP A 476 21.29 -3.84 13.35
C ASP A 476 21.03 -2.75 12.29
N ALA A 477 19.79 -2.28 12.16
CA ALA A 477 19.45 -1.11 11.37
C ALA A 477 20.21 0.17 11.79
N PHE A 478 20.63 0.28 13.06
CA PHE A 478 21.37 1.44 13.56
C PHE A 478 22.77 1.51 12.89
N PRO A 479 23.21 2.69 12.37
CA PRO A 479 22.72 4.04 12.65
C PRO A 479 21.65 4.59 11.69
N PHE A 480 20.95 3.72 10.96
CA PHE A 480 19.86 4.02 10.01
C PHE A 480 20.29 4.78 8.76
N THR A 481 21.60 4.92 8.51
CA THR A 481 22.12 5.59 7.31
C THR A 481 21.91 4.70 6.08
N GLN A 482 21.63 5.32 4.95
CA GLN A 482 21.45 4.61 3.68
C GLN A 482 22.64 3.69 3.34
N GLU A 483 23.86 4.20 3.49
CA GLU A 483 25.11 3.45 3.29
C GLU A 483 25.16 2.18 4.16
N HIS A 484 24.80 2.28 5.43
CA HIS A 484 24.80 1.14 6.35
C HIS A 484 23.72 0.11 5.99
N ILE A 485 22.53 0.57 5.56
CA ILE A 485 21.47 -0.35 5.12
C ILE A 485 21.87 -1.07 3.82
N GLU A 486 22.57 -0.41 2.91
CA GLU A 486 23.12 -1.03 1.70
C GLU A 486 24.19 -2.08 2.03
N GLU A 487 25.06 -1.82 3.02
CA GLU A 487 26.03 -2.79 3.53
C GLU A 487 25.34 -4.05 4.09
N ILE A 488 24.33 -3.89 4.94
CA ILE A 488 23.55 -5.03 5.48
C ILE A 488 22.93 -5.86 4.35
N LYS A 489 22.33 -5.19 3.34
CA LYS A 489 21.73 -5.87 2.19
C LYS A 489 22.76 -6.66 1.40
N ALA A 490 23.92 -6.07 1.12
CA ALA A 490 25.01 -6.73 0.42
C ALA A 490 25.54 -7.95 1.20
N GLU A 491 25.70 -7.84 2.52
CA GLU A 491 26.11 -8.97 3.37
C GLU A 491 25.09 -10.11 3.33
N LEU A 492 23.80 -9.81 3.39
CA LEU A 492 22.74 -10.82 3.28
C LEU A 492 22.73 -11.51 1.91
N GLU A 493 22.95 -10.76 0.83
CA GLU A 493 23.08 -11.31 -0.52
C GLU A 493 24.31 -12.23 -0.67
N GLU A 494 25.47 -11.84 -0.12
CA GLU A 494 26.67 -12.66 -0.15
C GLU A 494 26.54 -13.90 0.73
N MET A 495 25.88 -13.80 1.90
CA MET A 495 25.54 -14.96 2.73
C MET A 495 24.59 -15.92 2.01
N ALA A 496 23.67 -15.40 1.18
CA ALA A 496 22.79 -16.23 0.35
C ALA A 496 23.58 -16.96 -0.75
N LYS A 497 24.60 -16.33 -1.35
CA LYS A 497 25.48 -16.95 -2.36
C LYS A 497 26.45 -17.99 -1.77
N GLY A 498 26.87 -17.80 -0.51
CA GLY A 498 27.84 -18.65 0.18
C GLY A 498 27.27 -19.93 0.82
N ARG A 499 25.95 -20.13 0.82
CA ARG A 499 25.34 -21.38 1.31
C ARG A 499 25.50 -22.50 0.26
N PRO A 500 26.29 -23.56 0.52
CA PRO A 500 26.20 -24.75 -0.30
C PRO A 500 24.81 -25.37 -0.13
N ALA A 501 24.23 -25.88 -1.22
CA ALA A 501 23.01 -26.68 -1.17
C ALA A 501 23.31 -28.01 -0.45
N THR A 502 23.34 -28.02 0.87
CA THR A 502 23.53 -29.24 1.68
C THR A 502 22.18 -29.73 2.18
N ASN A 503 21.73 -30.85 1.60
CA ASN A 503 20.63 -31.71 2.08
C ASN A 503 21.00 -32.44 3.38
N GLU A 504 21.41 -31.74 4.44
CA GLU A 504 21.55 -32.36 5.76
C GLU A 504 21.00 -31.42 6.83
N GLU A 505 19.84 -31.78 7.37
CA GLU A 505 19.24 -31.17 8.54
C GLU A 505 20.11 -31.44 9.79
N PRO A 506 20.26 -30.48 10.71
CA PRO A 506 20.89 -30.74 11.99
C PRO A 506 20.01 -31.71 12.79
N LYS A 507 20.54 -32.90 13.09
CA LYS A 507 19.91 -33.85 14.01
C LYS A 507 19.76 -33.20 15.37
N MET A 508 18.52 -32.85 15.73
CA MET A 508 18.13 -32.50 17.09
C MET A 508 18.09 -33.82 17.88
N GLU A 509 18.87 -33.92 18.95
CA GLU A 509 18.81 -35.04 19.89
C GLU A 509 17.40 -35.11 20.50
N ASP A 510 16.75 -36.27 20.36
CA ASP A 510 15.44 -36.58 20.95
C ASP A 510 15.50 -36.51 22.48
N SER A 511 15.17 -35.37 23.08
CA SER A 511 14.69 -35.33 24.46
C SER A 511 13.20 -35.64 24.46
N VAL A 512 12.85 -36.91 24.68
CA VAL A 512 11.46 -37.36 24.87
C VAL A 512 10.86 -36.62 26.08
N PRO A 513 9.71 -35.94 25.96
CA PRO A 513 9.09 -35.27 27.10
C PRO A 513 8.56 -36.32 28.10
N GLU A 514 8.96 -36.20 29.37
CA GLU A 514 8.44 -37.07 30.43
C GLU A 514 6.96 -36.74 30.70
N VAL A 515 6.08 -37.69 30.40
CA VAL A 515 4.65 -37.57 30.69
C VAL A 515 4.38 -37.97 32.13
N TRP A 516 3.64 -37.15 32.86
CA TRP A 516 3.18 -37.41 34.22
C TRP A 516 1.67 -37.54 34.22
N VAL A 517 1.14 -38.56 34.90
CA VAL A 517 -0.30 -38.77 35.08
C VAL A 517 -0.64 -38.58 36.55
N CYS A 518 -1.68 -37.79 36.81
CA CYS A 518 -2.15 -37.48 38.16
C CYS A 518 -3.57 -38.04 38.34
N GLU A 519 -3.72 -38.98 39.28
CA GLU A 519 -5.02 -39.43 39.80
C GLU A 519 -5.02 -39.29 41.33
N ASP A 520 -6.15 -38.87 41.89
CA ASP A 520 -6.37 -38.67 43.33
C ASP A 520 -5.30 -37.84 44.06
N GLY A 521 -4.83 -36.78 43.40
CA GLY A 521 -3.92 -35.80 44.00
C GLY A 521 -2.47 -36.29 44.18
N VAL A 522 -2.09 -37.43 43.58
CA VAL A 522 -0.71 -37.91 43.55
C VAL A 522 -0.26 -38.09 42.11
N CYS A 523 0.72 -37.30 41.68
CA CYS A 523 1.29 -37.42 40.35
C CYS A 523 2.40 -38.48 40.32
N ARG A 524 2.36 -39.37 39.32
CA ARG A 524 3.42 -40.34 39.04
C ARG A 524 3.80 -40.27 37.56
N LYS A 525 5.04 -40.65 37.28
CA LYS A 525 5.56 -40.76 35.92
C LYS A 525 4.77 -41.85 35.18
N ALA A 526 4.26 -41.52 34.00
CA ALA A 526 3.43 -42.39 33.16
C ALA A 526 4.22 -43.60 32.66
#